data_AF-A0A2E6VY12-F1
#
_entry.id   AF-A0A2E6VY12-F1
#
_cell.length_a   1.000
_cell.length_b   1.000
_cell.length_c   1.000
_cell.angle_alpha   90.00
_cell.angle_beta   90.00
_cell.angle_gamma   90.00
#
_symmetry.space_group_name_H-M   'P 1'
#
loop_
_entity.id
_entity.type
_entity.pdbx_description
1 polymer ?
#
loop_
_entity_poly.entity_id
_entity_poly.type
_entity_poly.pdbx_seq_one_letter_code
_entity_poly.pdbx_strand_id
1 'polypeptide(L)'
;MRGAGPKGYPGGAEVVNMRPPSYLLNKGIAALPCVGDGRQSGTSGSPSILNASPEAAEGGGLALLKTGDRVRFDLGKGTADMLVPLDELAERARQLVREGGYQMPASQTPWQQYFRELTTGLDTGMTLRDAPTYRDVARKSRPRDSH
;
A
#
# COMPACT_ATOMS: atom_id res chain seq x y z
N MET A 1 3.39 7.84 4.09
CA MET A 1 2.46 6.98 4.84
C MET A 1 2.72 5.55 4.43
N ARG A 2 2.70 4.60 5.37
CA ARG A 2 2.91 3.17 5.07
C ARG A 2 2.11 2.27 6.00
N GLY A 3 1.89 1.03 5.60
CA GLY A 3 0.98 0.11 6.30
C GLY A 3 -0.49 0.46 6.07
N ALA A 4 -0.78 1.20 4.99
CA ALA A 4 -2.13 1.60 4.62
C ALA A 4 -2.67 0.84 3.40
N GLY A 5 -1.91 -0.12 2.86
CA GLY A 5 -2.30 -0.96 1.73
C GLY A 5 -3.32 -2.05 2.08
N PRO A 6 -3.61 -2.95 1.10
CA PRO A 6 -4.57 -4.04 1.27
C PRO A 6 -4.34 -4.89 2.51
N LYS A 7 -3.12 -5.37 2.75
CA LYS A 7 -2.81 -6.25 3.88
C LYS A 7 -2.48 -5.47 5.14
N GLY A 8 -1.76 -4.35 4.99
CA GLY A 8 -1.25 -3.56 6.12
C GLY A 8 -2.36 -2.97 6.98
N TYR A 9 -3.38 -2.36 6.35
CA TYR A 9 -4.38 -1.61 7.11
C TYR A 9 -5.33 -2.48 7.94
N PRO A 10 -6.07 -3.48 7.39
CA PRO A 10 -6.23 -3.93 5.98
C PRO A 10 -7.37 -3.23 5.19
N GLY A 11 -7.39 -3.38 3.86
CA GLY A 11 -8.44 -2.90 2.95
C GLY A 11 -8.05 -1.70 2.06
N GLY A 12 -6.80 -1.23 2.13
CA GLY A 12 -6.34 -0.07 1.35
C GLY A 12 -7.02 1.22 1.82
N ALA A 13 -6.57 1.83 2.91
CA ALA A 13 -7.25 2.97 3.53
C ALA A 13 -6.98 4.31 2.81
N GLU A 14 -7.94 5.23 2.90
CA GLU A 14 -7.83 6.59 2.34
C GLU A 14 -7.15 7.56 3.31
N VAL A 15 -5.84 7.39 3.50
CA VAL A 15 -5.08 8.10 4.56
C VAL A 15 -3.79 8.77 4.05
N VAL A 16 -3.50 8.71 2.75
CA VAL A 16 -2.25 9.25 2.21
C VAL A 16 -2.28 10.78 2.08
N ASN A 17 -3.46 11.39 1.99
CA ASN A 17 -3.70 12.85 1.92
C ASN A 17 -3.42 13.58 3.25
N MET A 18 -2.22 13.40 3.79
CA MET A 18 -1.78 14.00 5.04
C MET A 18 -1.70 15.52 4.93
N ARG A 19 -2.14 16.22 5.97
CA ARG A 19 -2.03 17.69 6.03
C ARG A 19 -0.67 18.11 6.57
N PRO A 20 -0.13 19.26 6.14
CA PRO A 20 1.02 19.87 6.77
C PRO A 20 0.79 20.10 8.28
N PRO A 21 1.84 20.04 9.12
CA PRO A 21 1.76 20.47 10.50
C PRO A 21 1.26 21.91 10.66
N SER A 22 0.63 22.21 11.80
CA SER A 22 0.02 23.53 12.08
C SER A 22 0.99 24.70 11.89
N TYR A 23 2.26 24.55 12.26
CA TYR A 23 3.27 25.61 12.10
C TYR A 23 3.60 25.93 10.63
N LEU A 24 3.36 25.02 9.68
CA LEU A 24 3.49 25.27 8.25
C LEU A 24 2.21 25.86 7.66
N LEU A 25 1.04 25.39 8.12
CA LEU A 25 -0.25 25.96 7.74
C LEU A 25 -0.33 27.44 8.12
N ASN A 26 0.14 27.82 9.32
CA ASN A 26 0.21 29.21 9.77
C ASN A 26 1.17 30.08 8.92
N LYS A 27 2.06 29.45 8.15
CA LYS A 27 2.96 30.12 7.19
C LYS A 27 2.40 30.12 5.77
N GLY A 28 1.15 29.71 5.57
CA GLY A 28 0.49 29.65 4.27
C GLY A 28 0.85 28.42 3.42
N ILE A 29 1.61 27.46 3.96
CA ILE A 29 1.94 26.22 3.26
C ILE A 29 0.78 25.24 3.44
N ALA A 30 -0.10 25.19 2.44
CA ALA A 30 -1.34 24.40 2.48
C ALA A 30 -1.15 22.92 2.10
N ALA A 31 -0.06 22.57 1.41
CA ALA A 31 0.21 21.21 0.96
C ALA A 31 1.70 20.87 1.01
N LEU A 32 2.00 19.58 1.24
CA LEU A 32 3.32 18.99 1.11
C LEU A 32 3.22 17.75 0.22
N PRO A 33 4.29 17.36 -0.50
CA PRO A 33 4.32 16.11 -1.23
C PRO A 33 4.02 14.93 -0.30
N CYS A 34 3.08 14.08 -0.70
CA CYS A 34 2.69 12.88 0.05
C CYS A 34 2.91 11.64 -0.81
N VAL A 35 3.39 10.56 -0.19
CA VAL A 35 3.52 9.24 -0.82
C VAL A 35 3.04 8.16 0.15
N GLY A 36 2.36 7.13 -0.35
CA GLY A 36 2.04 5.96 0.46
C GLY A 36 1.46 4.77 -0.30
N ASP A 37 1.43 3.65 0.40
CA ASP A 37 0.88 2.36 -0.08
C ASP A 37 -0.65 2.25 0.05
N GLY A 38 -1.30 3.27 0.63
CA GLY A 38 -2.75 3.39 0.71
C GLY A 38 -3.35 4.23 -0.42
N ARG A 39 -4.62 4.59 -0.22
CA ARG A 39 -5.44 5.40 -1.14
C ARG A 39 -5.63 6.82 -0.60
N GLN A 40 -6.44 7.61 -1.28
CA GLN A 40 -7.06 8.83 -0.77
C GLN A 40 -8.48 8.98 -1.35
N SER A 41 -9.31 9.80 -0.72
CA SER A 41 -10.63 10.15 -1.26
C SER A 41 -10.51 10.78 -2.65
N GLY A 42 -11.40 10.42 -3.57
CA GLY A 42 -11.50 11.06 -4.88
C GLY A 42 -11.86 12.55 -4.83
N THR A 43 -12.36 13.05 -3.69
CA THR A 43 -12.62 14.48 -3.45
C THR A 43 -11.40 15.23 -2.91
N SER A 44 -10.27 14.56 -2.69
CA SER A 44 -9.04 15.17 -2.19
C SER A 44 -8.35 16.01 -3.27
N GLY A 45 -8.03 17.27 -2.96
CA GLY A 45 -7.18 18.14 -3.78
C GLY A 45 -5.67 18.00 -3.52
N SER A 46 -5.24 17.01 -2.72
CA SER A 46 -3.82 16.81 -2.40
C SER A 46 -3.05 16.14 -3.55
N PRO A 47 -1.88 16.67 -3.95
CA PRO A 47 -1.02 16.08 -4.98
C PRO A 47 -0.20 14.90 -4.41
N SER A 48 -0.89 13.82 -4.04
CA SER A 48 -0.29 12.63 -3.43
C SER A 48 0.08 11.58 -4.49
N ILE A 49 1.15 10.82 -4.24
CA ILE A 49 1.45 9.55 -4.93
C ILE A 49 0.86 8.42 -4.09
N LEU A 50 -0.03 7.64 -4.69
CA LEU A 50 -0.88 6.66 -4.01
C LEU A 50 -0.56 5.24 -4.48
N ASN A 51 -1.18 4.26 -3.83
CA ASN A 51 -1.20 2.86 -4.26
C ASN A 51 0.19 2.25 -4.47
N ALA A 52 1.21 2.78 -3.78
CA ALA A 52 2.57 2.29 -3.91
C ALA A 52 2.60 0.79 -3.60
N SER A 53 3.01 -0.01 -4.59
CA SER A 53 2.98 -1.47 -4.57
C SER A 53 4.36 -2.01 -5.01
N PRO A 54 4.89 -3.09 -4.42
CA PRO A 54 4.34 -3.82 -3.27
C PRO A 54 4.23 -2.94 -2.01
N GLU A 55 3.21 -3.18 -1.20
CA GLU A 55 2.97 -2.38 0.01
C GLU A 55 4.01 -2.68 1.10
N ALA A 56 4.09 -1.84 2.14
CA ALA A 56 5.06 -2.06 3.21
C ALA A 56 4.82 -3.37 3.98
N ALA A 57 3.56 -3.79 4.12
CA ALA A 57 3.19 -5.06 4.77
C ALA A 57 3.69 -6.31 4.03
N GLU A 58 4.02 -6.19 2.74
CA GLU A 58 4.62 -7.25 1.93
C GLU A 58 6.15 -7.12 1.82
N GLY A 59 6.76 -6.20 2.57
CA GLY A 59 8.19 -5.92 2.48
C GLY A 59 8.60 -5.07 1.29
N GLY A 60 7.64 -4.36 0.65
CA GLY A 60 7.93 -3.43 -0.44
C GLY A 60 8.82 -2.25 0.00
N GLY A 61 9.31 -1.47 -0.98
CA GLY A 61 10.34 -0.44 -0.74
C GLY A 61 9.98 0.58 0.36
N LEU A 62 8.71 0.95 0.52
CA LEU A 62 8.25 1.85 1.58
C LEU A 62 8.46 1.30 3.00
N ALA A 63 8.59 -0.02 3.17
CA ALA A 63 8.96 -0.62 4.45
C ALA A 63 10.39 -0.27 4.87
N LEU A 64 11.29 -0.01 3.91
CA LEU A 64 12.71 0.23 4.13
C LEU A 64 13.05 1.72 4.31
N LEU A 65 12.17 2.60 3.86
CA LEU A 65 12.35 4.05 3.94
C LEU A 65 12.42 4.51 5.41
N LYS A 66 13.31 5.43 5.75
CA LYS A 66 13.45 6.01 7.08
C LYS A 66 13.30 7.53 7.02
N THR A 67 12.84 8.12 8.12
CA THR A 67 12.80 9.59 8.26
C THR A 67 14.20 10.16 8.07
N GLY A 68 14.33 11.15 7.20
CA GLY A 68 15.61 11.77 6.85
C GLY A 68 16.22 11.26 5.53
N ASP A 69 15.77 10.11 5.01
CA ASP A 69 16.17 9.66 3.68
C ASP A 69 15.70 10.67 2.62
N ARG A 70 16.55 10.88 1.60
CA ARG A 70 16.17 11.69 0.44
C ARG A 70 15.44 10.82 -0.57
N VAL A 71 14.33 11.33 -1.07
CA VAL A 71 13.56 10.70 -2.16
C VAL A 71 13.49 11.66 -3.33
N ARG A 72 13.84 11.19 -4.53
CA ARG A 72 13.77 11.95 -5.77
C ARG A 72 12.53 11.53 -6.54
N PHE A 73 11.67 12.48 -6.85
CA PHE A 73 10.53 12.28 -7.75
C PHE A 73 10.81 12.99 -9.07
N ASP A 74 10.75 12.25 -10.17
CA ASP A 74 10.88 12.78 -11.53
C ASP A 74 9.63 12.39 -12.30
N LEU A 75 8.71 13.36 -12.47
CA LEU A 75 7.44 13.16 -13.16
C LEU A 75 7.60 13.04 -14.68
N GLY A 76 8.67 13.58 -15.25
CA GLY A 76 8.98 13.43 -16.68
C GLY A 76 9.41 12.00 -17.01
N LYS A 77 10.09 11.34 -16.08
CA LYS A 77 10.48 9.92 -16.19
C LYS A 77 9.49 8.95 -15.54
N GLY A 78 8.54 9.45 -14.73
CA GLY A 78 7.63 8.61 -13.94
C GLY A 78 8.34 7.79 -12.87
N THR A 79 9.37 8.35 -12.22
CA THR A 79 10.20 7.65 -11.22
C THR A 79 10.10 8.27 -9.83
N ALA A 80 10.25 7.42 -8.82
CA ALA A 80 10.30 7.78 -7.40
C ALA A 80 11.42 6.96 -6.73
N ASP A 81 12.61 7.55 -6.63
CA ASP A 81 13.82 6.85 -6.19
C ASP A 81 14.19 7.22 -4.76
N MET A 82 14.43 6.22 -3.91
CA MET A 82 15.12 6.42 -2.64
C MET A 82 16.60 6.65 -2.94
N LEU A 83 17.14 7.82 -2.59
CA LEU A 83 18.56 8.15 -2.76
C LEU A 83 19.37 7.57 -1.58
N VAL A 84 19.21 6.27 -1.36
CA VAL A 84 19.87 5.48 -0.32
C VAL A 84 20.72 4.41 -1.02
N PRO A 85 21.98 4.20 -0.60
CA PRO A 85 22.82 3.14 -1.17
C PRO A 85 22.14 1.76 -1.13
N LEU A 86 22.34 0.96 -2.17
CA LEU A 86 21.69 -0.35 -2.32
C LEU A 86 22.12 -1.36 -1.25
N ASP A 87 23.38 -1.31 -0.81
CA ASP A 87 23.91 -2.10 0.29
C ASP A 87 23.22 -1.77 1.62
N GLU A 88 22.96 -0.49 1.88
CA GLU A 88 22.20 -0.06 3.04
C GLU A 88 20.74 -0.52 2.97
N LEU A 89 20.07 -0.37 1.80
CA LEU A 89 18.71 -0.89 1.61
C LEU A 89 18.65 -2.41 1.79
N ALA A 90 19.66 -3.14 1.31
CA ALA A 90 19.75 -4.59 1.49
C ALA A 90 19.92 -4.96 2.97
N GLU A 91 20.71 -4.21 3.74
CA GLU A 91 20.84 -4.44 5.19
C GLU A 91 19.54 -4.13 5.93
N ARG A 92 18.85 -3.04 5.57
CA ARG A 92 17.52 -2.72 6.11
C ARG A 92 16.51 -3.83 5.80
N ALA A 93 16.55 -4.40 4.60
CA ALA A 93 15.67 -5.52 4.23
C ALA A 93 15.98 -6.79 5.03
N ARG A 94 17.27 -7.13 5.22
CA ARG A 94 17.67 -8.26 6.08
C ARG A 94 17.21 -8.04 7.52
N GLN A 95 17.39 -6.84 8.06
CA GLN A 95 16.92 -6.49 9.40
C GLN A 95 15.40 -6.61 9.52
N LEU A 96 14.64 -6.11 8.55
CA LEU A 96 13.18 -6.22 8.53
C LEU A 96 12.72 -7.68 8.61
N VAL A 97 13.37 -8.58 7.85
CA VAL A 97 13.06 -10.02 7.90
C VAL A 97 13.42 -10.62 9.26
N ARG A 98 14.59 -10.26 9.84
CA ARG A 98 14.99 -10.72 11.18
C ARG A 98 14.01 -10.28 12.29
N GLU A 99 13.40 -9.12 12.13
CA GLU A 99 12.39 -8.57 13.05
C GLU A 99 10.98 -9.14 12.83
N GLY A 100 10.82 -10.10 11.91
CA GLY A 100 9.53 -10.74 11.64
C GLY A 100 8.67 -10.01 10.60
N GLY A 101 9.27 -9.12 9.81
CA GLY A 101 8.61 -8.34 8.77
C GLY A 101 8.01 -7.02 9.26
N TYR A 102 7.24 -6.38 8.39
CA TYR A 102 6.58 -5.13 8.72
C TYR A 102 5.44 -5.38 9.73
N GLN A 103 5.49 -4.67 10.86
CA GLN A 103 4.52 -4.84 11.93
C GLN A 103 3.14 -4.30 11.50
N MET A 104 2.14 -5.16 11.56
CA MET A 104 0.75 -4.82 11.25
C MET A 104 -0.19 -5.29 12.38
N PRO A 105 -1.34 -4.62 12.59
CA PRO A 105 -2.31 -5.06 13.58
C PRO A 105 -2.80 -6.48 13.32
N ALA A 106 -3.07 -7.26 14.36
CA ALA A 106 -3.67 -8.59 14.22
C ALA A 106 -5.04 -8.52 13.50
N SER A 107 -5.41 -9.60 12.81
CA SER A 107 -6.76 -9.71 12.23
C SER A 107 -7.78 -9.77 13.35
N GLN A 108 -8.77 -8.88 13.34
CA GLN A 108 -9.81 -8.77 14.35
C GLN A 108 -11.06 -9.58 14.00
N THR A 109 -11.19 -10.00 12.74
CA THR A 109 -12.31 -10.81 12.26
C THR A 109 -11.81 -11.92 11.31
N PRO A 110 -12.56 -13.02 11.15
CA PRO A 110 -12.24 -14.05 10.16
C PRO A 110 -12.14 -13.48 8.74
N TRP A 111 -13.00 -12.51 8.40
CA TRP A 111 -12.92 -11.85 7.09
C TRP A 111 -11.61 -11.09 6.89
N GLN A 112 -11.11 -10.37 7.91
CA GLN A 112 -9.82 -9.69 7.80
C GLN A 112 -8.66 -10.66 7.58
N GLN A 113 -8.72 -11.84 8.22
CA GLN A 113 -7.75 -12.90 7.96
C GLN A 113 -7.81 -13.37 6.51
N TYR A 114 -8.97 -13.81 6.01
CA TYR A 114 -9.08 -14.26 4.62
C TYR A 114 -8.76 -13.18 3.59
N PHE A 115 -9.14 -11.93 3.87
CA PHE A 115 -8.77 -10.80 3.02
C PHE A 115 -7.25 -10.66 2.90
N ARG A 116 -6.50 -10.77 4.00
CA ARG A 116 -5.03 -10.69 3.97
C ARG A 116 -4.38 -11.86 3.25
N GLU A 117 -4.94 -13.05 3.38
CA GLU A 117 -4.42 -14.26 2.72
C GLU A 117 -4.66 -14.25 1.20
N LEU A 118 -5.84 -13.78 0.79
CA LEU A 118 -6.33 -13.97 -0.58
C LEU A 118 -6.23 -12.70 -1.45
N THR A 119 -6.28 -11.49 -0.89
CA THR A 119 -6.34 -10.27 -1.71
C THR A 119 -4.97 -9.92 -2.32
N THR A 120 -4.99 -9.49 -3.59
CA THR A 120 -3.81 -9.02 -4.32
C THR A 120 -3.47 -7.55 -4.01
N GLY A 121 -2.32 -7.07 -4.50
CA GLY A 121 -1.92 -5.66 -4.40
C GLY A 121 -2.83 -4.70 -5.18
N LEU A 122 -2.68 -3.40 -4.93
CA LEU A 122 -3.43 -2.34 -5.62
C LEU A 122 -3.01 -2.20 -7.09
N ASP A 123 -1.77 -2.56 -7.43
CA ASP A 123 -1.25 -2.63 -8.80
C ASP A 123 -2.00 -3.65 -9.68
N THR A 124 -2.57 -4.70 -9.08
CA THR A 124 -3.41 -5.69 -9.76
C THR A 124 -4.89 -5.56 -9.40
N GLY A 125 -5.31 -4.42 -8.83
CA GLY A 125 -6.71 -4.08 -8.60
C GLY A 125 -7.32 -4.57 -7.27
N MET A 126 -6.51 -5.04 -6.32
CA MET A 126 -6.97 -5.46 -4.98
C MET A 126 -8.14 -6.46 -5.03
N THR A 127 -8.02 -7.47 -5.90
CA THR A 127 -9.03 -8.52 -6.07
C THR A 127 -8.67 -9.75 -5.25
N LEU A 128 -9.63 -10.64 -5.01
CA LEU A 128 -9.31 -11.96 -4.47
C LEU A 128 -8.50 -12.75 -5.50
N ARG A 129 -7.41 -13.37 -5.06
CA ARG A 129 -6.59 -14.27 -5.85
C ARG A 129 -7.46 -15.28 -6.57
N ASP A 130 -7.16 -15.52 -7.83
CA ASP A 130 -7.87 -16.45 -8.72
C ASP A 130 -9.33 -16.09 -9.05
N ALA A 131 -9.97 -15.11 -8.38
CA ALA A 131 -11.34 -14.71 -8.70
C ALA A 131 -11.56 -14.36 -10.18
N PRO A 132 -10.61 -13.68 -10.87
CA PRO A 132 -10.75 -13.43 -12.31
C PRO A 132 -10.79 -14.68 -13.20
N THR A 133 -10.43 -15.87 -12.68
CA THR A 133 -10.49 -17.15 -13.42
C THR A 133 -11.91 -17.74 -13.44
N TYR A 134 -12.76 -17.38 -12.47
CA TYR A 134 -14.15 -17.81 -12.38
C TYR A 134 -15.06 -16.91 -13.22
N ARG A 135 -15.12 -17.18 -14.52
CA ARG A 135 -15.97 -16.44 -15.47
C ARG A 135 -17.02 -17.34 -16.09
N ASP A 136 -18.18 -16.77 -16.39
CA ASP A 136 -19.27 -17.42 -17.12
C ASP A 136 -19.77 -18.70 -16.43
N VAL A 137 -19.85 -18.66 -15.10
CA VAL A 137 -20.12 -19.84 -14.26
C VAL A 137 -21.46 -20.50 -14.62
N ALA A 138 -22.49 -19.70 -14.91
CA ALA A 138 -23.83 -20.21 -15.26
C ALA A 138 -23.87 -20.96 -16.60
N ARG A 139 -23.01 -20.61 -17.57
CA ARG A 139 -22.94 -21.33 -18.86
C ARG A 139 -22.00 -22.53 -18.81
N LYS A 140 -20.97 -22.49 -17.97
CA LYS A 140 -19.98 -23.58 -17.83
C LYS A 140 -20.45 -24.73 -16.96
N SER A 141 -21.27 -24.45 -15.94
CA SER A 141 -21.72 -25.46 -15.00
C SER A 141 -23.12 -25.16 -14.52
N ARG A 142 -24.03 -26.12 -14.66
CA ARG A 142 -25.27 -26.13 -13.89
C ARG A 142 -24.94 -26.61 -12.47
N PRO A 143 -25.35 -25.89 -11.41
CA PRO A 143 -25.22 -26.40 -10.04
C PRO A 143 -25.90 -27.76 -9.92
N ARG A 144 -25.39 -28.61 -9.02
CA ARG A 144 -26.00 -29.91 -8.75
C ARG A 144 -27.44 -29.70 -8.26
N ASP A 145 -28.34 -30.58 -8.70
CA ASP A 145 -29.64 -30.67 -8.05
C ASP A 145 -29.44 -31.09 -6.59
N SER A 146 -30.24 -30.50 -5.71
CA SER A 146 -30.18 -30.76 -4.27
C SER A 146 -31.11 -31.90 -3.85
N HIS A 147 -31.99 -32.38 -4.74
CA HIS A 147 -32.97 -33.45 -4.51
C HIS A 147 -33.14 -34.34 -5.74
#